data_AF-A0A1H6MB91-F1
#
_entry.id   AF-A0A1H6MB91-F1
#
_cell.length_a   1.000
_cell.length_b   1.000
_cell.length_c   1.000
_cell.angle_alpha   90.00
_cell.angle_beta   90.00
_cell.angle_gamma   90.00
#
_symmetry.space_group_name_H-M   'P 1'
#
loop_
_entity.id
_entity.type
_entity.pdbx_description
1 polymer ?
#
loop_
_entity_poly.entity_id
_entity_poly.type
_entity_poly.pdbx_seq_one_letter_code
_entity_poly.pdbx_strand_id
1 'polypeptide(L)'
;MRNRLSTSLAMLILLLTGQAYADTPVLTAACPRPEAIEQTATDNGYVYQASIPGMGYWMGENPETQKPYKVAFDSASYKDSTQAIICDYLGDGDAAIRLTLKGVQNWKPSPDTDWKDGFCQSREANRCGFEYSAVTGAQ
;
A
#
# COMPACT_ATOMS: atom_id res chain seq x y z
N MET A 1 -79.86 0.98 -16.29
CA MET A 1 -78.71 1.91 -16.39
C MET A 1 -77.98 1.94 -15.06
N ARG A 2 -76.64 2.08 -15.14
CA ARG A 2 -75.68 2.48 -14.08
C ARG A 2 -74.86 1.35 -13.44
N ASN A 3 -73.75 1.08 -14.15
CA ASN A 3 -72.56 0.32 -13.78
C ASN A 3 -71.92 0.81 -12.47
N ARG A 4 -71.26 -0.10 -11.75
CA ARG A 4 -70.03 0.20 -11.00
C ARG A 4 -69.01 -0.92 -11.23
N LEU A 5 -68.10 -0.66 -12.17
CA LEU A 5 -66.93 -1.50 -12.41
C LEU A 5 -65.92 -1.28 -11.29
N SER A 6 -65.60 -2.39 -10.63
CA SER A 6 -64.51 -2.54 -9.66
C SER A 6 -63.18 -2.18 -10.33
N THR A 7 -62.38 -1.34 -9.71
CA THR A 7 -61.00 -1.06 -10.15
C THR A 7 -60.07 -1.15 -8.94
N SER A 8 -59.62 -2.37 -8.66
CA SER A 8 -58.49 -2.62 -7.76
C SER A 8 -57.21 -2.17 -8.46
N LEU A 9 -56.61 -1.09 -7.95
CA LEU A 9 -55.33 -0.57 -8.42
C LEU A 9 -54.21 -1.41 -7.78
N ALA A 10 -53.73 -2.44 -8.47
CA ALA A 10 -52.55 -3.20 -8.05
C ALA A 10 -51.28 -2.40 -8.43
N MET A 11 -50.66 -1.73 -7.46
CA MET A 11 -49.31 -1.17 -7.63
C MET A 11 -48.28 -2.31 -7.62
N LEU A 12 -47.74 -2.63 -8.79
CA LEU A 12 -46.59 -3.52 -8.95
C LEU A 12 -45.32 -2.73 -8.59
N ILE A 13 -44.79 -2.92 -7.38
CA ILE A 13 -43.49 -2.36 -6.99
C ILE A 13 -42.41 -3.29 -7.56
N LEU A 14 -41.78 -2.90 -8.67
CA LEU A 14 -40.53 -3.53 -9.11
C LEU A 14 -39.40 -3.10 -8.16
N LEU A 15 -39.05 -3.97 -7.22
CA LEU A 15 -37.81 -3.88 -6.47
C LEU A 15 -36.66 -4.26 -7.41
N LEU A 16 -36.01 -3.26 -8.01
CA LEU A 16 -34.72 -3.42 -8.69
C LEU A 16 -33.66 -3.69 -7.60
N THR A 17 -33.43 -4.97 -7.29
CA THR A 17 -32.27 -5.39 -6.49
C THR A 17 -31.03 -5.32 -7.38
N GLY A 18 -30.44 -4.14 -7.47
CA GLY A 18 -29.13 -3.96 -8.09
C GLY A 18 -28.09 -4.75 -7.29
N GLN A 19 -27.62 -5.86 -7.85
CA GLN A 19 -26.40 -6.54 -7.42
C GLN A 19 -25.24 -5.62 -7.83
N ALA A 20 -24.87 -4.67 -6.98
CA ALA A 20 -23.63 -3.93 -7.16
C ALA A 20 -22.49 -4.93 -6.92
N TYR A 21 -21.93 -5.48 -7.99
CA TYR A 21 -20.66 -6.19 -7.90
C TYR A 21 -19.64 -5.18 -7.36
N ALA A 22 -19.19 -5.40 -6.12
CA ALA A 22 -18.16 -4.57 -5.52
C ALA A 22 -16.86 -4.84 -6.27
N ASP A 23 -16.43 -3.89 -7.11
CA ASP A 23 -15.09 -3.91 -7.68
C ASP A 23 -14.06 -3.99 -6.54
N THR A 24 -13.06 -4.84 -6.70
CA THR A 24 -11.91 -4.89 -5.79
C THR A 24 -11.28 -3.50 -5.72
N PRO A 25 -11.11 -2.91 -4.52
CA PRO A 25 -10.61 -1.55 -4.40
C PRO A 25 -9.20 -1.45 -4.97
N VAL A 26 -8.96 -0.41 -5.77
CA VAL A 26 -7.61 -0.05 -6.24
C VAL A 26 -7.07 1.04 -5.33
N LEU A 27 -5.97 0.73 -4.67
CA LEU A 27 -5.34 1.57 -3.65
C LEU A 27 -3.96 1.96 -4.15
N THR A 28 -3.53 3.18 -3.85
CA THR A 28 -2.22 3.69 -4.26
C THR A 28 -1.35 3.94 -3.04
N ALA A 29 -0.09 3.49 -3.09
CA ALA A 29 0.92 3.78 -2.08
C ALA A 29 2.27 4.09 -2.74
N ALA A 30 3.19 4.59 -1.94
CA ALA A 30 4.59 4.76 -2.28
C ALA A 30 5.44 4.35 -1.07
N CYS A 31 6.75 4.26 -1.26
CA CYS A 31 7.67 4.12 -0.16
C CYS A 31 7.51 5.29 0.84
N PRO A 32 7.63 5.04 2.16
CA PRO A 32 7.58 6.07 3.17
C PRO A 32 8.57 7.19 2.88
N ARG A 33 8.18 8.43 3.16
CA ARG A 33 9.18 9.50 3.24
C ARG A 33 10.05 9.28 4.47
N PRO A 34 11.36 9.62 4.43
CA PRO A 34 12.25 9.41 5.57
C PRO A 34 11.71 9.98 6.90
N GLU A 35 11.02 11.11 6.86
CA GLU A 35 10.47 11.77 8.06
C GLU A 35 9.29 11.03 8.68
N ALA A 36 8.67 10.10 7.95
CA ALA A 36 7.57 9.26 8.43
C ALA A 36 8.05 7.90 8.95
N ILE A 37 9.37 7.64 8.93
CA ILE A 37 9.96 6.39 9.42
C ILE A 37 10.27 6.56 10.90
N GLU A 38 9.56 5.81 11.72
CA GLU A 38 9.82 5.70 13.15
C GLU A 38 10.99 4.74 13.37
N GLN A 39 12.00 5.20 14.11
CA GLN A 39 13.17 4.41 14.48
C GLN A 39 13.15 4.17 15.99
N THR A 40 13.10 2.90 16.39
CA THR A 40 13.02 2.48 17.80
C THR A 40 14.23 1.63 18.16
N ALA A 41 14.95 2.02 19.22
CA ALA A 41 16.07 1.24 19.73
C ALA A 41 15.60 -0.07 20.35
N THR A 42 16.38 -1.13 20.17
CA THR A 42 16.18 -2.45 20.79
C THR A 42 17.48 -2.88 21.48
N ASP A 43 17.44 -4.02 22.18
CA ASP A 43 18.64 -4.59 22.83
C ASP A 43 19.79 -4.86 21.85
N ASN A 44 19.46 -5.10 20.58
CA ASN A 44 20.40 -5.44 19.53
C ASN A 44 20.20 -4.53 18.32
N GLY A 45 20.24 -3.21 18.48
CA GLY A 45 20.21 -2.25 17.37
C GLY A 45 18.90 -1.49 17.25
N TYR A 46 18.33 -1.43 16.04
CA TYR A 46 17.13 -0.64 15.77
C TYR A 46 16.11 -1.35 14.88
N VAL A 47 14.84 -1.09 15.15
CA VAL A 47 13.70 -1.44 14.30
C VAL A 47 13.15 -0.16 13.67
N TYR A 48 12.69 -0.28 12.44
CA TYR A 48 12.12 0.81 11.64
C TYR A 48 10.69 0.46 11.25
N GLN A 49 9.77 1.40 11.43
CA GLN A 49 8.38 1.22 11.08
C GLN A 49 7.81 2.48 10.40
N ALA A 50 6.88 2.28 9.47
CA ALA A 50 6.08 3.37 8.93
C ALA A 50 4.68 2.86 8.61
N SER A 51 3.66 3.62 8.99
CA SER A 51 2.26 3.22 8.78
C SER A 51 1.82 3.44 7.33
N ILE A 52 1.02 2.51 6.81
CA ILE A 52 0.19 2.74 5.63
C ILE A 52 -1.24 2.95 6.11
N PRO A 53 -1.86 4.12 5.83
CA PRO A 53 -3.23 4.38 6.26
C PRO A 53 -4.20 3.24 5.92
N GLY A 54 -4.76 2.63 6.96
CA GLY A 54 -5.82 1.62 6.88
C GLY A 54 -5.40 0.21 6.45
N MET A 55 -4.11 -0.08 6.21
CA MET A 55 -3.74 -1.27 5.44
C MET A 55 -2.45 -2.02 5.83
N GLY A 56 -1.65 -1.52 6.77
CA GLY A 56 -0.49 -2.27 7.27
C GLY A 56 0.69 -1.39 7.63
N TYR A 57 1.86 -2.01 7.80
CA TYR A 57 3.09 -1.35 8.20
C TYR A 57 4.25 -1.76 7.29
N TRP A 58 5.09 -0.78 6.96
CA TRP A 58 6.44 -1.02 6.51
C TRP A 58 7.30 -1.43 7.70
N MET A 59 8.17 -2.42 7.51
CA MET A 59 9.07 -2.89 8.55
C MET A 59 10.50 -3.04 8.07
N GLY A 60 11.45 -2.68 8.90
CA GLY A 60 12.88 -2.92 8.69
C GLY A 60 13.59 -3.10 10.02
N GLU A 61 14.77 -3.70 9.98
CA GLU A 61 15.62 -3.91 11.15
C GLU A 61 17.07 -3.70 10.76
N ASN A 62 17.86 -3.12 11.66
CA ASN A 62 19.30 -3.06 11.53
C ASN A 62 19.91 -3.41 12.89
N PRO A 63 20.32 -4.68 13.08
CA PRO A 63 20.80 -5.12 14.37
C PRO A 63 22.24 -4.68 14.69
N GLU A 64 22.96 -4.17 13.70
CA GLU A 64 24.38 -3.83 13.81
C GLU A 64 24.60 -2.36 14.13
N THR A 65 23.62 -1.50 13.84
CA THR A 65 23.75 -0.08 14.12
C THR A 65 23.50 0.25 15.59
N GLN A 66 24.43 1.01 16.18
CA GLN A 66 24.28 1.59 17.51
C GLN A 66 23.86 3.07 17.47
N LYS A 67 23.62 3.64 16.28
CA LYS A 67 23.30 5.06 16.10
C LYS A 67 22.07 5.26 15.20
N PRO A 68 21.26 6.30 15.47
CA PRO A 68 20.26 6.75 14.52
C PRO A 68 20.91 7.41 13.30
N TYR A 69 20.27 7.30 12.14
CA TYR A 69 20.77 7.89 10.88
C TYR A 69 19.70 8.72 10.20
N LYS A 70 20.13 9.80 9.57
CA LYS A 70 19.34 10.48 8.54
C LYS A 70 19.57 9.75 7.23
N VAL A 71 18.48 9.49 6.51
CA VAL A 71 18.52 8.77 5.24
C VAL A 71 17.67 9.48 4.20
N ALA A 72 17.96 9.24 2.93
CA ALA A 72 17.17 9.66 1.79
C ALA A 72 16.69 8.41 1.02
N PHE A 73 15.54 8.52 0.39
CA PHE A 73 15.03 7.48 -0.49
C PHE A 73 15.99 7.28 -1.68
N ASP A 74 16.25 6.03 -2.04
CA ASP A 74 17.10 5.65 -3.17
C ASP A 74 16.34 4.84 -4.23
N SER A 75 15.68 3.76 -3.80
CA SER A 75 15.03 2.85 -4.72
C SER A 75 13.91 2.03 -4.09
N ALA A 76 13.08 1.44 -4.94
CA ALA A 76 12.05 0.48 -4.60
C ALA A 76 12.13 -0.74 -5.50
N SER A 77 11.82 -1.92 -4.97
CA SER A 77 11.69 -3.15 -5.75
C SER A 77 10.44 -3.93 -5.36
N TYR A 78 9.83 -4.61 -6.31
CA TYR A 78 8.76 -5.58 -6.10
C TYR A 78 9.32 -6.99 -6.29
N LYS A 79 9.10 -7.85 -5.30
CA LYS A 79 9.48 -9.26 -5.32
C LYS A 79 8.24 -10.12 -5.41
N ASP A 80 7.94 -10.60 -6.62
CA ASP A 80 6.74 -11.37 -6.92
C ASP A 80 6.62 -12.66 -6.08
N SER A 81 7.74 -13.38 -5.90
CA SER A 81 7.76 -14.65 -5.14
C SER A 81 7.31 -14.52 -3.68
N THR A 82 7.42 -13.31 -3.10
CA THR A 82 7.03 -13.02 -1.72
C THR A 82 5.95 -11.94 -1.63
N GLN A 83 5.45 -11.48 -2.79
CA GLN A 83 4.51 -10.37 -2.91
C GLN A 83 4.92 -9.18 -2.02
N ALA A 84 6.19 -8.77 -2.12
CA ALA A 84 6.76 -7.77 -1.21
C ALA A 84 7.27 -6.55 -1.96
N ILE A 85 7.02 -5.37 -1.42
CA ILE A 85 7.69 -4.13 -1.84
C ILE A 85 8.80 -3.84 -0.86
N ILE A 86 9.99 -3.55 -1.39
CA ILE A 86 11.20 -3.27 -0.63
C ILE A 86 11.64 -1.86 -1.00
N CYS A 87 11.77 -0.99 -0.01
CA CYS A 87 12.23 0.38 -0.16
C CYS A 87 13.62 0.52 0.46
N ASP A 88 14.56 1.01 -0.32
CA ASP A 88 15.94 1.23 0.08
C ASP A 88 16.20 2.72 0.30
N TYR A 89 16.90 3.00 1.40
CA TYR A 89 17.27 4.35 1.79
C TYR A 89 18.75 4.38 2.16
N LEU A 90 19.43 5.42 1.69
CA LEU A 90 20.86 5.63 1.90
C LEU A 90 21.08 6.89 2.75
N GLY A 91 22.00 6.79 3.71
CA GLY A 91 22.48 7.89 4.53
C GLY A 91 23.96 8.17 4.27
N ASP A 92 24.56 8.97 5.14
CA ASP A 92 25.99 9.29 5.03
C ASP A 92 26.87 8.06 5.32
N GLY A 93 27.94 7.90 4.52
CA GLY A 93 28.86 6.77 4.65
C GLY A 93 28.20 5.46 4.27
N ASP A 94 28.30 4.46 5.16
CA ASP A 94 27.73 3.12 4.96
C ASP A 94 26.33 2.97 5.58
N ALA A 95 25.70 4.07 5.99
CA ALA A 95 24.37 4.04 6.58
C ALA A 95 23.32 3.68 5.52
N ALA A 96 22.58 2.59 5.73
CA ALA A 96 21.44 2.23 4.90
C ALA A 96 20.33 1.62 5.76
N ILE A 97 19.08 1.87 5.37
CA ILE A 97 17.92 1.18 5.92
C ILE A 97 17.08 0.60 4.79
N ARG A 98 16.48 -0.56 5.07
CA ARG A 98 15.58 -1.24 4.15
C ARG A 98 14.25 -1.47 4.83
N LEU A 99 13.19 -0.95 4.24
CA LEU A 99 11.81 -1.17 4.68
C LEU A 99 11.11 -2.12 3.73
N THR A 100 10.34 -3.05 4.27
CA THR A 100 9.58 -4.04 3.50
C THR A 100 8.10 -3.95 3.86
N LEU A 101 7.26 -3.91 2.83
CA LEU A 101 5.82 -4.18 2.92
C LEU A 101 5.56 -5.55 2.31
N LYS A 102 5.01 -6.48 3.10
CA LYS A 102 4.76 -7.86 2.66
C LYS A 102 3.30 -8.08 2.29
N GLY A 103 3.02 -9.10 1.47
CA GLY A 103 1.66 -9.53 1.18
C GLY A 103 0.86 -8.59 0.27
N VAL A 104 1.55 -7.81 -0.58
CA VAL A 104 0.94 -6.85 -1.51
C VAL A 104 0.23 -7.61 -2.62
N GLN A 105 -1.11 -7.51 -2.65
CA GLN A 105 -1.95 -8.20 -3.64
C GLN A 105 -2.21 -7.32 -4.85
N ASN A 106 -2.21 -7.94 -6.03
CA ASN A 106 -2.48 -7.29 -7.32
C ASN A 106 -1.61 -6.06 -7.56
N TRP A 107 -0.32 -6.16 -7.19
CA TRP A 107 0.64 -5.08 -7.40
C TRP A 107 0.75 -4.72 -8.88
N LYS A 108 0.83 -3.41 -9.15
CA LYS A 108 1.30 -2.88 -10.42
C LYS A 108 1.87 -1.47 -10.24
N PRO A 109 2.74 -1.00 -11.13
CA PRO A 109 3.17 0.40 -11.12
C PRO A 109 1.98 1.35 -11.26
N SER A 110 1.98 2.46 -10.52
CA SER A 110 1.04 3.55 -10.79
C SER A 110 1.41 4.22 -12.14
N PRO A 111 0.45 4.88 -12.81
CA PRO A 111 0.73 5.68 -14.00
C PRO A 111 1.84 6.72 -13.76
N ASP A 112 2.61 7.03 -14.80
CA ASP A 112 3.64 8.07 -14.82
C ASP A 112 4.76 7.92 -13.77
N THR A 113 5.09 6.68 -13.41
CA THR A 113 6.16 6.32 -12.46
C THR A 113 7.44 5.86 -13.17
N ASP A 114 8.52 5.71 -12.41
CA ASP A 114 9.85 5.32 -12.90
C ASP A 114 10.08 3.79 -12.81
N TRP A 115 9.05 3.00 -12.49
CA TRP A 115 9.14 1.54 -12.42
C TRP A 115 9.47 0.91 -13.77
N LYS A 116 10.43 -0.02 -13.76
CA LYS A 116 10.84 -0.88 -14.89
C LYS A 116 11.12 -2.28 -14.35
N ASP A 117 10.45 -3.28 -14.90
CA ASP A 117 10.67 -4.70 -14.56
C ASP A 117 10.66 -5.01 -13.05
N GLY A 118 9.78 -4.36 -12.29
CA GLY A 118 9.67 -4.55 -10.84
C GLY A 118 10.76 -3.85 -10.03
N PHE A 119 11.49 -2.91 -10.63
CA PHE A 119 12.46 -2.04 -9.93
C PHE A 119 12.21 -0.57 -10.27
N CYS A 120 12.40 0.32 -9.30
CA CYS A 120 12.29 1.75 -9.48
C CYS A 120 13.45 2.44 -8.75
N GLN A 121 14.21 3.26 -9.48
CA GLN A 121 15.26 4.08 -8.89
C GLN A 121 14.95 5.54 -9.14
N SER A 122 14.80 6.31 -8.07
CA SER A 122 14.46 7.73 -8.15
C SER A 122 14.84 8.42 -6.85
N ARG A 123 15.15 9.72 -6.92
CA ARG A 123 15.38 10.52 -5.71
C ARG A 123 14.09 10.92 -5.01
N GLU A 124 12.95 10.67 -5.63
CA GLU A 124 11.64 11.05 -5.11
C GLU A 124 10.76 9.79 -4.98
N ALA A 125 10.36 9.46 -3.75
CA ALA A 125 9.62 8.22 -3.46
C ALA A 125 8.28 8.10 -4.20
N ASN A 126 7.62 9.23 -4.50
CA ASN A 126 6.38 9.30 -5.28
C ASN A 126 6.57 8.84 -6.74
N ARG A 127 7.78 8.96 -7.31
CA ARG A 127 8.09 8.41 -8.63
C ARG A 127 8.12 6.88 -8.63
N CYS A 128 8.16 6.26 -7.45
CA CYS A 128 8.04 4.81 -7.24
C CYS A 128 6.67 4.43 -6.65
N GLY A 129 5.62 5.18 -6.97
CA GLY A 129 4.24 4.84 -6.60
C GLY A 129 3.75 3.54 -7.22
N PHE A 130 2.89 2.81 -6.50
CA PHE A 130 2.30 1.58 -6.97
C PHE A 130 0.84 1.45 -6.55
N GLU A 131 0.11 0.69 -7.34
CA GLU A 131 -1.25 0.25 -7.05
C GLU A 131 -1.27 -1.16 -6.47
N TYR A 132 -2.24 -1.43 -5.61
CA TYR A 132 -2.49 -2.72 -4.99
C TYR A 132 -3.96 -2.83 -4.57
N SER A 133 -4.43 -4.03 -4.24
CA SER A 133 -5.82 -4.24 -3.79
C SER A 133 -5.95 -4.59 -2.32
N ALA A 134 -4.91 -5.16 -1.71
CA ALA A 134 -4.87 -5.51 -0.30
C ALA A 134 -3.43 -5.78 0.16
N VAL A 135 -3.23 -5.80 1.47
CA VAL A 135 -2.01 -6.28 2.13
C VAL A 135 -2.41 -7.45 3.04
N THR A 136 -1.93 -8.65 2.73
CA THR A 136 -2.24 -9.86 3.50
C THR A 136 -1.14 -10.10 4.53
N GLY A 137 -1.45 -9.99 5.82
CA GLY A 137 -0.49 -10.25 6.89
C GLY A 137 -0.09 -9.02 7.71
N ALA A 138 -0.92 -7.97 7.76
CA ALA A 138 -0.84 -6.98 8.83
C ALA A 138 -1.32 -7.64 10.15
N GLN A 139 -0.45 -8.41 10.79
CA GLN A 139 -0.63 -8.92 12.15
C GLN A 139 0.63 -8.59 12.96
#